data_AF-A0A109LTT4-F1
#
_entry.id   AF-A0A109LTT4-F1
#
_cell.length_a   1.000
_cell.length_b   1.000
_cell.length_c   1.000
_cell.angle_alpha   90.00
_cell.angle_beta   90.00
_cell.angle_gamma   90.00
#
_symmetry.space_group_name_H-M   'P 1'
#
loop_
_entity.id
_entity.type
_entity.pdbx_description
1 polymer ?
#
loop_
_entity_poly.entity_id
_entity_poly.type
_entity_poly.pdbx_seq_one_letter_code
_entity_poly.pdbx_strand_id
1 'polypeptide(L)'
;MATQQAIVAGGCFWCTEAVMKDVIGVNEVESGYIGGDKPDPTYKEVCTGNTGHAEGVRVTFDDERITLAQLFDVFMGTHDPTQLNRQGNDVGTQYRSAIFPLDGQEEEARAAIARWNEEHPGEEAVTTIESGEWYPAEDYHQEYWEGEGQRNPYCLAVIPPKLMKLRKSFQKYLKEDA
;
A
#
# COMPACT_ATOMS: atom_id res chain seq x y z
N MET A 1 9.08 -8.88 -20.89
CA MET A 1 8.65 -8.24 -19.64
C MET A 1 7.32 -8.85 -19.26
N ALA A 2 7.34 -9.70 -18.24
CA ALA A 2 6.12 -10.24 -17.65
C ALA A 2 5.62 -9.22 -16.63
N THR A 3 4.47 -8.63 -16.91
CA THR A 3 3.84 -7.70 -15.97
C THR A 3 3.07 -8.48 -14.92
N GLN A 4 3.40 -8.28 -13.65
CA GLN A 4 2.70 -8.86 -12.50
C GLN A 4 1.89 -7.79 -11.76
N GLN A 5 0.93 -8.24 -10.96
CA GLN A 5 0.15 -7.36 -10.08
C GLN A 5 0.25 -7.81 -8.63
N ALA A 6 0.22 -6.87 -7.70
CA ALA A 6 0.09 -7.13 -6.26
C ALA A 6 -0.87 -6.12 -5.65
N ILE A 7 -1.63 -6.52 -4.62
CA ILE A 7 -2.57 -5.64 -3.93
C ILE A 7 -2.21 -5.56 -2.45
N VAL A 8 -2.04 -4.34 -1.95
CA VAL A 8 -1.65 -4.05 -0.56
C VAL A 8 -2.45 -2.89 0.00
N ALA A 9 -2.71 -2.90 1.31
CA ALA A 9 -3.37 -1.83 2.05
C ALA A 9 -2.53 -1.46 3.27
N GLY A 10 -2.23 -0.17 3.46
CA GLY A 10 -1.27 0.28 4.47
C GLY A 10 -1.55 1.69 4.97
N GLY A 11 -2.82 2.01 5.19
CA GLY A 11 -3.29 3.36 5.54
C GLY A 11 -3.90 4.10 4.36
N CYS A 12 -3.89 5.43 4.41
CA CYS A 12 -4.37 6.29 3.31
C CYS A 12 -3.73 5.88 1.97
N PHE A 13 -4.55 5.49 0.99
CA PHE A 13 -4.03 4.98 -0.29
C PHE A 13 -3.23 6.02 -1.08
N TRP A 14 -3.43 7.33 -0.88
CA TRP A 14 -2.67 8.38 -1.56
C TRP A 14 -1.21 8.37 -1.13
N CYS A 15 -0.96 8.00 0.13
CA CYS A 15 0.38 7.86 0.66
C CYS A 15 1.06 6.61 0.12
N THR A 16 0.33 5.50 0.08
CA THR A 16 0.84 4.22 -0.43
C THR A 16 1.09 4.28 -1.94
N GLU A 17 0.18 4.92 -2.69
CA GLU A 17 0.30 5.19 -4.12
C GLU A 17 1.57 5.98 -4.40
N ALA A 18 1.76 7.13 -3.75
CA ALA A 18 2.94 7.97 -3.91
C ALA A 18 4.25 7.21 -3.68
N VAL A 19 4.30 6.38 -2.63
CA VAL A 19 5.48 5.54 -2.34
C VAL A 19 5.71 4.51 -3.44
N MET A 20 4.67 3.78 -3.84
CA MET A 20 4.81 2.69 -4.82
C MET A 20 5.13 3.21 -6.22
N LYS A 21 4.63 4.39 -6.60
CA LYS A 21 4.94 5.02 -7.90
C LYS A 21 6.45 5.30 -8.06
N ASP A 22 7.16 5.57 -6.97
CA ASP A 22 8.61 5.85 -7.00
C ASP A 22 9.48 4.58 -7.03
N VAL A 23 8.88 3.39 -6.93
CA VAL A 23 9.61 2.11 -6.89
C VAL A 23 10.01 1.66 -8.30
N ILE A 24 11.26 1.22 -8.48
CA ILE A 24 11.79 0.72 -9.74
C ILE A 24 10.96 -0.47 -10.25
N GLY A 25 10.67 -0.47 -11.55
CA GLY A 25 9.86 -1.53 -12.17
C GLY A 25 8.36 -1.40 -11.97
N VAL A 26 7.88 -0.53 -11.06
CA VAL A 26 6.45 -0.22 -10.96
C VAL A 26 6.03 0.64 -12.14
N ASN A 27 5.06 0.15 -12.91
CA ASN A 27 4.56 0.78 -14.12
C ASN A 27 3.26 1.55 -13.88
N GLU A 28 2.40 1.04 -13.00
CA GLU A 28 1.10 1.62 -12.68
C GLU A 28 0.73 1.30 -11.23
N VAL A 29 0.05 2.23 -10.58
CA VAL A 29 -0.52 2.06 -9.25
C VAL A 29 -1.93 2.62 -9.29
N GLU A 30 -2.92 1.79 -8.98
CA GLU A 30 -4.34 2.17 -8.94
C GLU A 30 -4.84 2.12 -7.50
N SER A 31 -5.40 3.23 -7.02
CA SER A 31 -6.03 3.33 -5.70
C SER A 31 -7.44 2.72 -5.73
N GLY A 32 -7.83 2.01 -4.67
CA GLY A 32 -9.12 1.31 -4.63
C GLY A 32 -9.51 0.77 -3.25
N TYR A 33 -10.59 -0.01 -3.26
CA TYR A 33 -11.22 -0.60 -2.08
C TYR A 33 -11.27 -2.12 -2.20
N ILE A 34 -10.91 -2.83 -1.13
CA ILE A 34 -10.85 -4.30 -1.14
C ILE A 34 -11.07 -4.89 0.26
N GLY A 35 -11.49 -6.15 0.33
CA GLY A 35 -11.61 -6.90 1.58
C GLY A 35 -12.84 -6.57 2.44
N GLY A 36 -13.80 -5.86 1.88
CA GLY A 36 -15.11 -5.60 2.49
C GLY A 36 -16.24 -6.38 1.80
N ASP A 37 -17.42 -6.32 2.40
CA ASP A 37 -18.60 -7.09 1.97
C ASP A 37 -19.55 -6.28 1.08
N LYS A 38 -19.30 -4.97 0.93
CA LYS A 38 -20.21 -4.08 0.22
C LYS A 38 -19.83 -4.03 -1.27
N PRO A 39 -20.70 -4.45 -2.20
CA PRO A 39 -20.44 -4.27 -3.62
C PRO A 39 -20.48 -2.79 -4.02
N ASP A 40 -19.62 -2.44 -4.99
CA ASP A 40 -19.49 -1.10 -5.58
C ASP A 40 -19.47 0.03 -4.53
N PRO A 41 -18.53 0.00 -3.56
CA PRO A 41 -18.49 0.98 -2.48
C PRO A 41 -18.01 2.34 -3.01
N THR A 42 -18.62 3.42 -2.52
CA THR A 42 -18.11 4.79 -2.74
C THR A 42 -17.12 5.20 -1.65
N TYR A 43 -16.25 6.18 -1.93
CA TYR A 43 -15.33 6.71 -0.92
C TYR A 43 -16.03 7.09 0.38
N LYS A 44 -17.17 7.79 0.27
CA LYS A 44 -17.96 8.24 1.44
C LYS A 44 -18.42 7.08 2.31
N GLU A 45 -18.78 5.96 1.71
CA GLU A 45 -19.23 4.77 2.42
C GLU A 45 -18.06 4.09 3.12
N VAL A 46 -16.92 3.95 2.43
CA VAL A 46 -15.68 3.39 3.01
C VAL A 46 -15.19 4.24 4.19
N CYS A 47 -15.24 5.57 4.08
CA CYS A 47 -14.88 6.47 5.18
C CYS A 47 -15.73 6.29 6.46
N THR A 48 -16.91 5.66 6.36
CA THR A 48 -17.71 5.34 7.56
C THR A 48 -17.13 4.19 8.38
N GLY A 49 -16.25 3.37 7.79
CA GLY A 49 -15.69 2.16 8.37
C GLY A 49 -16.64 0.95 8.39
N ASN A 50 -17.89 1.11 7.95
CA ASN A 50 -18.93 0.06 8.06
C ASN A 50 -18.96 -0.91 6.88
N THR A 51 -18.21 -0.64 5.80
CA THR A 51 -18.23 -1.48 4.59
C THR A 51 -17.27 -2.66 4.67
N GLY A 52 -16.34 -2.66 5.64
CA GLY A 52 -15.26 -3.64 5.78
C GLY A 52 -14.07 -3.42 4.83
N HIS A 53 -14.20 -2.56 3.83
CA HIS A 53 -13.12 -2.33 2.87
C HIS A 53 -11.91 -1.64 3.51
N ALA A 54 -10.73 -2.06 3.09
CA ALA A 54 -9.49 -1.30 3.22
C ALA A 54 -9.32 -0.36 2.03
N GLU A 55 -8.75 0.82 2.27
CA GLU A 55 -8.06 1.58 1.24
C GLU A 55 -6.79 0.83 0.84
N GLY A 56 -6.73 0.39 -0.40
CA GLY A 56 -5.61 -0.36 -0.96
C GLY A 56 -5.10 0.24 -2.25
N VAL A 57 -3.96 -0.27 -2.70
CA VAL A 57 -3.40 0.00 -4.02
C VAL A 57 -3.16 -1.31 -4.76
N ARG A 58 -3.52 -1.34 -6.04
CA ARG A 58 -3.15 -2.39 -7.00
C ARG A 58 -1.94 -1.92 -7.78
N VAL A 59 -0.81 -2.59 -7.56
CA VAL A 59 0.49 -2.24 -8.14
C VAL A 59 0.77 -3.17 -9.31
N THR A 60 0.97 -2.60 -10.49
CA THR A 60 1.39 -3.31 -11.71
C THR A 60 2.89 -3.08 -11.91
N PHE A 61 3.69 -4.15 -11.94
CA PHE A 61 5.16 -4.06 -11.95
C PHE A 61 5.84 -5.07 -12.89
N ASP A 62 7.08 -4.77 -13.26
CA ASP A 62 7.98 -5.62 -14.04
C ASP A 62 8.84 -6.49 -13.10
N ASP A 63 8.60 -7.80 -13.11
CA ASP A 63 9.25 -8.75 -12.20
C ASP A 63 10.74 -8.97 -12.51
N GLU A 64 11.20 -8.56 -13.69
CA GLU A 64 12.61 -8.53 -14.06
C GLU A 64 13.37 -7.40 -13.35
N ARG A 65 12.66 -6.36 -12.88
CA ARG A 65 13.24 -5.17 -12.23
C ARG A 65 13.07 -5.17 -10.72
N ILE A 66 11.92 -5.61 -10.24
CA ILE A 66 11.64 -5.78 -8.81
C ILE A 66 10.86 -7.07 -8.59
N THR A 67 11.34 -7.93 -7.70
CA THR A 67 10.60 -9.17 -7.40
C THR A 67 9.41 -8.88 -6.48
N LEU A 68 8.39 -9.74 -6.51
CA LEU A 68 7.23 -9.64 -5.61
C LEU A 68 7.65 -9.56 -4.13
N ALA A 69 8.63 -10.38 -3.72
CA ALA A 69 9.15 -10.36 -2.36
C ALA A 69 9.74 -8.99 -1.98
N GLN A 70 10.49 -8.36 -2.90
CA GLN A 70 11.08 -7.04 -2.69
C GLN A 70 10.00 -5.95 -2.65
N LEU A 71 8.97 -6.05 -3.49
CA LEU A 71 7.83 -5.14 -3.47
C LEU A 71 7.10 -5.20 -2.13
N PHE A 72 6.86 -6.39 -1.58
CA PHE A 72 6.29 -6.55 -0.25
C PHE A 72 7.22 -6.05 0.87
N ASP A 73 8.54 -6.21 0.75
CA ASP A 73 9.48 -5.64 1.71
C ASP A 73 9.43 -4.10 1.71
N VAL A 74 9.32 -3.48 0.53
CA VAL A 74 9.12 -2.02 0.40
C VAL A 74 7.80 -1.61 1.06
N PHE A 75 6.71 -2.35 0.82
CA PHE A 75 5.41 -2.11 1.46
C PHE A 75 5.53 -2.16 2.99
N MET A 76 6.04 -3.25 3.54
CA MET A 76 6.21 -3.46 4.99
C MET A 76 7.12 -2.40 5.62
N GLY A 77 8.13 -1.94 4.89
CA GLY A 77 9.06 -0.94 5.37
C GLY A 77 8.58 0.51 5.26
N THR A 78 7.53 0.83 4.51
CA THR A 78 7.11 2.23 4.23
C THR A 78 5.81 2.66 4.91
N HIS A 79 5.12 1.75 5.58
CA HIS A 79 4.10 2.04 6.59
C HIS A 79 4.53 1.52 7.97
N ASP A 80 3.68 1.67 8.98
CA ASP A 80 3.88 1.08 10.32
C ASP A 80 3.02 -0.19 10.47
N PRO A 81 3.57 -1.39 10.21
CA PRO A 81 2.78 -2.63 10.23
C PRO A 81 2.39 -3.06 11.65
N THR A 82 2.78 -2.35 12.70
CA THR A 82 2.42 -2.67 14.10
C THR A 82 1.09 -2.03 14.54
N GLN A 83 0.56 -1.09 13.76
CA GLN A 83 -0.64 -0.34 14.11
C GLN A 83 -1.91 -1.03 13.62
N LEU A 84 -2.67 -1.59 14.56
CA LEU A 84 -3.95 -2.23 14.27
C LEU A 84 -4.99 -1.19 13.85
N ASN A 85 -5.58 -1.37 12.66
CA ASN A 85 -6.66 -0.52 12.11
C ASN A 85 -6.32 0.98 12.13
N ARG A 86 -5.07 1.31 11.80
CA ARG A 86 -4.56 2.68 11.85
C ARG A 86 -3.29 2.85 11.02
N GLN A 87 -3.08 4.06 10.51
CA GLN A 87 -1.74 4.60 10.23
C GLN A 87 -1.59 6.03 10.72
N GLY A 88 -0.72 6.22 11.72
CA GLY A 88 -0.52 7.52 12.33
C GLY A 88 -1.84 8.06 12.90
N ASN A 89 -2.35 9.15 12.32
CA ASN A 89 -3.61 9.77 12.74
C ASN A 89 -4.83 9.28 11.95
N ASP A 90 -4.64 8.44 10.93
CA ASP A 90 -5.73 7.85 10.16
C ASP A 90 -6.21 6.59 10.89
N VAL A 91 -7.37 6.68 11.56
CA VAL A 91 -7.89 5.63 12.44
C VAL A 91 -9.16 5.02 11.85
N GLY A 92 -9.17 3.70 11.71
CA GLY A 92 -10.28 2.94 11.18
C GLY A 92 -9.84 1.67 10.45
N THR A 93 -10.74 0.69 10.34
CA THR A 93 -10.48 -0.58 9.65
C THR A 93 -10.13 -0.39 8.18
N GLN A 94 -10.57 0.72 7.58
CA GLN A 94 -10.19 1.11 6.22
C GLN A 94 -8.70 1.45 6.06
N TYR A 95 -8.00 1.74 7.16
CA TYR A 95 -6.58 2.08 7.18
C TYR A 95 -5.71 0.95 7.74
N ARG A 96 -6.25 -0.27 7.85
CA ARG A 96 -5.51 -1.44 8.35
C ARG A 96 -4.34 -1.81 7.43
N SER A 97 -3.33 -2.44 8.01
CA SER A 97 -2.26 -3.09 7.26
C SER A 97 -2.72 -4.47 6.78
N ALA A 98 -2.74 -4.70 5.48
CA ALA A 98 -3.11 -5.98 4.88
C ALA A 98 -2.42 -6.21 3.53
N ILE A 99 -2.14 -7.46 3.20
CA ILE A 99 -1.70 -7.92 1.88
C ILE A 99 -2.82 -8.78 1.30
N PHE A 100 -3.20 -8.52 0.06
CA PHE A 100 -4.22 -9.28 -0.69
C PHE A 100 -3.51 -10.05 -1.81
N PRO A 101 -2.89 -11.20 -1.50
CA PRO A 101 -2.13 -11.96 -2.49
C PRO A 101 -3.03 -12.44 -3.62
N LEU A 102 -2.56 -12.28 -4.87
CA LEU A 102 -3.15 -12.95 -6.02
C LEU A 102 -2.69 -14.42 -6.06
N ASP A 103 -3.20 -15.19 -7.03
CA ASP A 103 -2.85 -16.59 -7.21
C ASP A 103 -1.33 -16.81 -7.22
N GLY A 104 -0.85 -17.64 -6.28
CA GLY A 104 0.57 -17.96 -6.14
C GLY A 104 1.41 -16.99 -5.31
N GLN A 105 0.83 -15.94 -4.72
CA GLN A 105 1.56 -14.90 -3.97
C GLN A 105 1.52 -15.05 -2.44
N GLU A 106 0.75 -16.02 -1.92
CA GLU A 106 0.49 -16.15 -0.48
C GLU A 106 1.77 -16.47 0.31
N GLU A 107 2.67 -17.29 -0.24
CA GLU A 107 3.93 -17.65 0.41
C GLU A 107 4.84 -16.42 0.56
N GLU A 108 5.01 -15.62 -0.49
CA GLU A 108 5.77 -14.38 -0.46
C GLU A 108 5.17 -13.34 0.49
N ALA A 109 3.84 -13.26 0.59
CA ALA A 109 3.17 -12.38 1.55
C ALA A 109 3.49 -12.80 3.00
N ARG A 110 3.39 -14.10 3.31
CA ARG A 110 3.77 -14.64 4.64
C ARG A 110 5.25 -14.40 4.93
N ALA A 111 6.11 -14.62 3.95
CA ALA A 111 7.54 -14.45 4.08
C ALA A 111 7.93 -12.98 4.30
N ALA A 112 7.25 -12.02 3.68
CA ALA A 112 7.49 -10.59 3.90
C ALA A 112 7.17 -10.17 5.34
N ILE A 113 6.04 -10.62 5.89
CA ILE A 113 5.67 -10.37 7.29
C ILE A 113 6.70 -11.00 8.24
N ALA A 114 7.13 -12.24 7.96
CA ALA A 114 8.14 -12.94 8.75
C ALA A 114 9.51 -12.22 8.73
N ARG A 115 9.98 -11.81 7.54
CA ARG A 115 11.23 -11.04 7.40
C ARG A 115 11.16 -9.73 8.18
N TRP A 116 10.05 -8.99 8.07
CA TRP A 116 9.88 -7.75 8.81
C TRP A 116 9.96 -7.98 10.33
N ASN A 117 9.27 -9.00 10.85
CA ASN A 117 9.32 -9.35 12.28
C ASN A 117 10.72 -9.76 12.74
N GLU A 118 11.47 -10.50 11.92
CA GLU A 118 12.85 -10.89 12.23
C GLU A 118 13.79 -9.69 12.33
N GLU A 119 13.61 -8.70 11.44
CA GLU A 119 14.40 -7.46 11.42
C GLU A 119 14.04 -6.47 12.55
N HIS A 120 12.87 -6.64 13.19
CA HIS A 120 12.35 -5.73 14.22
C HIS A 120 12.11 -6.48 15.56
N PRO A 121 13.17 -6.98 16.22
CA PRO A 121 13.02 -7.76 17.44
C PRO A 121 12.36 -6.94 18.56
N GLY A 122 11.27 -7.47 19.10
CA GLY A 122 10.47 -6.80 20.14
C GLY A 122 9.25 -6.06 19.61
N GLU A 123 9.08 -6.01 18.29
CA GLU A 123 7.86 -5.55 17.61
C GLU A 123 7.16 -6.75 16.94
N GLU A 124 5.88 -6.59 16.63
CA GLU A 124 5.10 -7.61 15.92
C GLU A 124 4.18 -6.92 14.90
N ALA A 125 4.34 -7.28 13.63
CA ALA A 125 3.45 -6.84 12.57
C ALA A 125 2.05 -7.43 12.78
N VAL A 126 1.04 -6.57 12.75
CA VAL A 126 -0.38 -6.93 12.75
C VAL A 126 -0.95 -7.03 11.33
N THR A 127 -0.09 -6.95 10.31
CA THR A 127 -0.45 -7.10 8.90
C THR A 127 -1.17 -8.42 8.65
N THR A 128 -2.35 -8.35 8.07
CA THR A 128 -3.16 -9.52 7.73
C THR A 128 -2.91 -9.96 6.29
N ILE A 129 -3.19 -11.24 6.01
CA ILE A 129 -3.28 -11.76 4.65
C ILE A 129 -4.75 -12.03 4.38
N GLU A 130 -5.31 -11.34 3.40
CA GLU A 130 -6.74 -11.31 3.14
C GLU A 130 -7.04 -11.60 1.67
N SER A 131 -8.32 -11.77 1.34
CA SER A 131 -8.81 -11.85 -0.03
C SER A 131 -10.07 -11.03 -0.17
N GLY A 132 -10.41 -10.61 -1.38
CA GLY A 132 -11.62 -9.83 -1.63
C GLY A 132 -11.69 -9.35 -3.08
N GLU A 133 -12.87 -8.90 -3.47
CA GLU A 133 -13.07 -8.26 -4.77
C GLU A 133 -12.45 -6.85 -4.76
N TRP A 134 -11.80 -6.51 -5.86
CA TRP A 134 -11.18 -5.20 -6.06
C TRP A 134 -12.17 -4.22 -6.69
N TYR A 135 -12.36 -3.07 -6.05
CA TYR A 135 -13.16 -1.97 -6.57
C TYR A 135 -12.27 -0.75 -6.78
N PRO A 136 -12.03 -0.30 -8.03
CA PRO A 136 -11.30 0.94 -8.28
C PRO A 136 -11.96 2.13 -7.57
N ALA A 137 -11.15 2.99 -6.93
CA ALA A 137 -11.64 4.24 -6.37
C ALA A 137 -11.94 5.24 -7.49
N GLU A 138 -12.73 6.27 -7.19
CA GLU A 138 -13.12 7.29 -8.14
C GLU A 138 -11.89 8.01 -8.75
N ASP A 139 -11.98 8.44 -10.01
CA ASP A 139 -10.84 9.02 -10.77
C ASP A 139 -10.10 10.15 -10.04
N TYR A 140 -10.80 10.92 -9.22
CA TYR A 140 -10.19 12.03 -8.47
C TYR A 140 -9.28 11.57 -7.32
N HIS A 141 -9.27 10.27 -6.98
CA HIS A 141 -8.35 9.68 -6.03
C HIS A 141 -7.07 9.13 -6.68
N GLN A 142 -7.05 8.94 -8.00
CA GLN A 142 -5.91 8.39 -8.73
C GLN A 142 -4.84 9.47 -8.94
N GLU A 143 -3.58 9.09 -8.78
CA GLU A 143 -2.42 9.98 -8.93
C GLU A 143 -2.52 11.24 -8.06
N TYR A 144 -3.19 11.13 -6.90
CA TYR A 144 -3.60 12.28 -6.12
C TYR A 144 -2.39 13.12 -5.71
N TRP A 145 -1.30 12.47 -5.32
CA TRP A 145 -0.08 13.16 -4.90
C TRP A 145 0.59 13.96 -6.02
N GLU A 146 0.50 13.52 -7.27
CA GLU A 146 1.10 14.23 -8.41
C GLU A 146 0.26 15.44 -8.85
N GLY A 147 -1.05 15.41 -8.55
CA GLY A 147 -1.99 16.49 -8.85
C GLY A 147 -2.37 17.36 -7.64
N GLU A 148 -3.63 17.23 -7.21
CA GLU A 148 -4.23 18.06 -6.15
C GLU A 148 -3.56 17.88 -4.78
N GLY A 149 -2.93 16.73 -4.53
CA GLY A 149 -2.25 16.38 -3.29
C GLY A 149 -1.08 17.30 -2.94
N GLN A 150 -0.39 17.88 -3.94
CA GLN A 150 0.66 18.89 -3.71
C GLN A 150 0.14 20.18 -3.06
N ARG A 151 -1.18 20.40 -3.06
CA ARG A 151 -1.84 21.54 -2.41
C ARG A 151 -2.63 21.15 -1.17
N ASN A 152 -2.75 19.85 -0.88
CA ASN A 152 -3.50 19.36 0.27
C ASN A 152 -2.61 19.37 1.53
N PRO A 153 -2.94 20.17 2.58
CA PRO A 153 -2.13 20.24 3.80
C PRO A 153 -1.92 18.91 4.52
N TYR A 154 -2.91 18.01 4.45
CA TYR A 154 -2.79 16.67 5.01
C TYR A 154 -1.72 15.86 4.25
N CYS A 155 -1.77 15.83 2.93
CA CYS A 155 -0.79 15.10 2.11
C CYS A 155 0.63 15.65 2.31
N LEU A 156 0.79 16.97 2.36
CA LEU A 156 2.07 17.63 2.63
C LEU A 156 2.65 17.26 4.00
N ALA A 157 1.81 16.92 4.98
CA ALA A 157 2.27 16.50 6.31
C ALA A 157 2.62 15.00 6.37
N VAL A 158 1.92 14.14 5.62
CA VAL A 158 1.97 12.68 5.79
C VAL A 158 2.82 11.98 4.73
N ILE A 159 2.82 12.45 3.48
CA ILE A 159 3.51 11.78 2.35
C ILE A 159 5.03 12.00 2.38
N PRO A 160 5.56 13.23 2.56
CA PRO A 160 7.02 13.44 2.51
C PRO A 160 7.82 12.57 3.49
N PRO A 161 7.41 12.36 4.76
CA PRO A 161 8.11 11.44 5.65
C PRO A 161 8.19 10.00 5.12
N LYS A 162 7.13 9.51 4.46
CA LYS A 162 7.10 8.17 3.86
C LYS A 162 8.03 8.06 2.66
N LEU A 163 8.03 9.07 1.78
CA LEU A 163 8.98 9.14 0.66
C LEU A 163 10.43 9.24 1.15
N MET A 164 10.69 9.99 2.21
CA MET A 164 12.01 10.03 2.84
C MET A 164 12.43 8.66 3.40
N LYS A 165 11.50 7.91 3.99
CA LYS A 165 11.75 6.54 4.46
C LYS A 165 12.08 5.60 3.30
N LEU A 166 11.32 5.67 2.20
CA LEU A 166 11.63 4.95 0.96
C LEU A 166 13.04 5.28 0.47
N ARG A 167 13.36 6.58 0.33
CA ARG A 167 14.67 7.03 -0.16
C ARG A 167 15.84 6.62 0.72
N LYS A 168 15.64 6.54 2.04
CA LYS A 168 16.68 6.17 3.00
C LYS A 168 16.90 4.65 3.09
N SER A 169 15.83 3.87 3.18
CA SER A 169 15.90 2.44 3.46
C SER A 169 15.87 1.56 2.22
N PHE A 170 15.35 2.07 1.11
CA PHE A 170 15.12 1.33 -0.13
C PHE A 170 15.70 2.04 -1.36
N GLN A 171 16.79 2.80 -1.19
CA GLN A 171 17.42 3.57 -2.27
C GLN A 171 17.70 2.74 -3.54
N LYS A 172 18.09 1.47 -3.38
CA LYS A 172 18.34 0.53 -4.49
C LYS A 172 17.09 0.20 -5.33
N TYR A 173 15.90 0.49 -4.81
CA TYR A 173 14.63 0.23 -5.46
C TYR A 173 13.92 1.52 -5.87
N LEU A 174 14.61 2.67 -5.89
CA LEU A 174 14.05 3.89 -6.45
C LEU A 174 14.17 3.90 -7.97
N LYS A 175 13.19 4.49 -8.65
CA LYS A 175 13.36 4.93 -10.05
C LYS A 175 14.47 5.97 -10.13
N GLU A 176 15.13 6.06 -11.28
CA GLU A 176 16.23 7.02 -11.51
C GLU A 176 15.78 8.48 -11.37
N ASP A 177 14.50 8.76 -11.65
CA ASP A 177 13.91 10.10 -11.61
C ASP A 177 13.08 10.40 -10.33
N ALA A 178 13.16 9.54 -9.31
CA ALA A 178 12.39 9.64 -8.04
C ALA A 178 13.02 10.54 -6.96
#